data_AF-A0A842XN76-F1
#
_entry.id   AF-A0A842XN76-F1
#
_cell.length_a   1.000
_cell.length_b   1.000
_cell.length_c   1.000
_cell.angle_alpha   90.00
_cell.angle_beta   90.00
_cell.angle_gamma   90.00
#
_symmetry.space_group_name_H-M   'P 1'
#
loop_
_entity.id
_entity.type
_entity.pdbx_description
1 polymer ?
#
loop_
_entity_poly.entity_id
_entity_poly.type
_entity_poly.pdbx_seq_one_letter_code
_entity_poly.pdbx_strand_id
1 'polypeptide(L)'
;MFLRGMHVVGAGVDRAIDADTPPSHPTSFSAKEEVSDNTLYQGLQRLTVGSMRIASSPGELMLYARDQSEIPRFLKDLMFSSVPEAVVQAETPEVVLEVLRFASSTGLNVIPRGSGSSPFGGSVPVNGGLVLDLSRMDKIVKIDGDAKTVTVQAGARWFEIDHALEAHGLSLITSPSSKFSTVGGWVATGGVGINSFSRGALEWERRLFGVGNAPWRVRPFHSLRSWVHASVR
;
A
#
# COMPACT_ATOMS: atom_id res chain seq x y z
N MET A 1 18.86 -14.81 12.57
CA MET A 1 18.02 -16.00 12.25
C MET A 1 16.92 -15.52 11.30
N PHE A 2 16.54 -16.26 10.25
CA PHE A 2 15.68 -15.71 9.20
C PHE A 2 14.16 -15.82 9.49
N LEU A 3 13.40 -14.78 9.13
CA LEU A 3 11.92 -14.70 9.19
C LEU A 3 11.27 -15.75 8.27
N ARG A 4 10.36 -16.60 8.75
CA ARG A 4 9.75 -17.69 7.96
C ARG A 4 8.47 -17.31 7.20
N GLY A 5 7.91 -16.12 7.42
CA GLY A 5 6.73 -15.66 6.69
C GLY A 5 6.30 -14.25 7.05
N MET A 6 5.62 -13.59 6.11
CA MET A 6 5.08 -12.23 6.30
C MET A 6 3.60 -12.17 5.92
N HIS A 7 2.80 -11.55 6.80
CA HIS A 7 1.38 -11.33 6.57
C HIS A 7 1.10 -9.85 6.31
N VAL A 8 0.43 -9.56 5.20
CA VAL A 8 -0.08 -8.21 4.90
C VAL A 8 -1.54 -8.18 5.32
N VAL A 9 -1.89 -7.26 6.23
CA VAL A 9 -3.26 -7.14 6.74
C VAL A 9 -4.07 -6.21 5.85
N GLY A 10 -5.25 -6.69 5.44
CA GLY A 10 -6.37 -5.89 4.95
C GLY A 10 -7.65 -6.32 5.66
N ALA A 11 -8.48 -5.35 6.05
CA ALA A 11 -9.74 -5.44 6.78
C ALA A 11 -9.80 -6.45 7.94
N GLY A 12 -9.69 -5.91 9.15
CA GLY A 12 -10.10 -6.54 10.40
C GLY A 12 -9.04 -7.37 11.12
N VAL A 13 -8.35 -6.78 12.11
CA VAL A 13 -8.19 -7.36 13.45
C VAL A 13 -7.99 -6.24 14.48
N ASP A 14 -8.71 -6.37 15.59
CA ASP A 14 -8.75 -5.48 16.75
C ASP A 14 -7.43 -5.44 17.56
N ARG A 15 -7.23 -4.25 18.16
CA ARG A 15 -6.29 -3.85 19.23
C ARG A 15 -4.81 -3.69 18.87
N ALA A 16 -4.43 -2.43 18.63
CA ALA A 16 -3.08 -1.93 18.79
C ALA A 16 -2.74 -1.78 20.29
N ILE A 17 -1.52 -2.14 20.66
CA ILE A 17 -0.92 -1.86 21.97
C ILE A 17 -0.10 -0.59 21.81
N ASP A 18 -0.22 0.32 22.77
CA ASP A 18 0.47 1.62 22.80
C ASP A 18 1.99 1.46 22.71
N ALA A 19 2.60 2.17 21.75
CA ALA A 19 4.03 2.41 21.68
C ALA A 19 4.26 3.92 21.67
N ASP A 20 5.14 4.36 22.56
CA ASP A 20 5.45 5.74 22.90
C ASP A 20 5.61 6.68 21.69
N THR A 21 5.08 7.89 21.85
CA THR A 21 5.03 8.96 20.84
C THR A 21 6.42 9.58 20.60
N PRO A 22 6.97 9.59 19.36
CA PRO A 22 8.11 10.43 19.02
C PRO A 22 7.66 11.88 18.74
N PRO A 23 8.56 12.88 18.90
CA PRO A 23 8.17 14.28 19.00
C PRO A 23 7.61 14.84 17.69
N SER A 24 6.54 15.63 17.81
CA SER A 24 5.89 16.37 16.73
C SER A 24 6.82 17.46 16.17
N HIS A 25 7.11 17.39 14.87
CA HIS A 25 7.64 18.54 14.15
C HIS A 25 6.48 19.38 13.59
N PRO A 26 6.43 20.70 13.83
CA PRO A 26 5.44 21.56 13.23
C PRO A 26 5.82 21.84 11.78
N THR A 27 5.09 21.24 10.84
CA THR A 27 5.11 21.66 9.42
C THR A 27 3.74 22.20 9.06
N SER A 28 3.38 23.34 9.65
CA SER A 28 2.29 24.17 9.13
C SER A 28 2.75 24.84 7.84
N PHE A 29 2.60 24.17 6.71
CA PHE A 29 2.56 24.82 5.41
C PHE A 29 1.10 25.15 5.10
N SER A 30 0.71 26.40 5.36
CA SER A 30 -0.60 26.93 4.99
C SER A 30 -0.63 27.20 3.48
N ALA A 31 -0.82 26.16 2.67
CA ALA A 31 -1.27 26.34 1.31
C ALA A 31 -2.72 26.84 1.37
N LYS A 32 -2.97 28.02 0.81
CA LYS A 32 -4.33 28.53 0.61
C LYS A 32 -5.11 27.44 -0.13
N GLU A 33 -6.22 27.00 0.45
CA GLU A 33 -7.16 26.07 -0.19
C GLU A 33 -7.74 26.75 -1.44
N GLU A 34 -7.12 26.51 -2.59
CA GLU A 34 -7.82 26.60 -3.86
C GLU A 34 -8.79 25.43 -3.91
N VAL A 35 -10.01 25.70 -3.47
CA VAL A 35 -11.15 24.78 -3.57
C VAL A 35 -11.45 24.63 -5.07
N SER A 36 -10.85 23.61 -5.66
CA SER A 36 -11.14 23.14 -7.01
C SER A 36 -12.61 22.71 -7.07
N ASP A 37 -13.36 23.23 -8.06
CA ASP A 37 -14.75 22.85 -8.43
C ASP A 37 -14.85 21.39 -8.93
N ASN A 38 -14.06 20.48 -8.36
CA ASN A 38 -13.97 19.10 -8.78
C ASN A 38 -15.05 18.27 -8.09
N THR A 39 -16.04 17.82 -8.87
CA THR A 39 -17.10 16.90 -8.44
C THR A 39 -16.56 15.62 -7.82
N LEU A 40 -15.38 15.16 -8.25
CA LEU A 40 -14.68 14.02 -7.65
C LEU A 40 -14.25 14.32 -6.21
N TYR A 41 -13.63 15.48 -5.97
CA TYR A 41 -13.18 15.88 -4.64
C TYR A 41 -14.37 15.98 -3.68
N GLN A 42 -15.46 16.60 -4.10
CA GLN A 42 -16.69 16.66 -3.30
C GLN A 42 -17.30 15.28 -3.06
N GLY A 43 -17.27 14.39 -4.06
CA GLY A 43 -17.73 13.00 -3.92
C GLY A 43 -16.92 12.23 -2.88
N LEU A 44 -15.59 12.37 -2.91
CA LEU A 44 -14.68 11.74 -1.95
C LEU A 44 -14.84 12.33 -0.54
N GLN A 45 -15.01 13.65 -0.40
CA GLN A 45 -15.24 14.29 0.91
C GLN A 45 -16.51 13.80 1.62
N ARG A 46 -17.51 13.29 0.87
CA ARG A 46 -18.72 12.72 1.46
C ARG A 46 -18.51 11.33 2.06
N LEU A 47 -17.39 10.67 1.76
CA LEU A 47 -17.02 9.41 2.40
C LEU A 47 -16.65 9.68 3.86
N THR A 48 -17.53 9.30 4.77
CA THR A 48 -17.40 9.54 6.22
C THR A 48 -16.81 8.32 6.95
N VAL A 49 -15.75 7.74 6.39
CA VAL A 49 -15.16 6.50 6.92
C VAL A 49 -13.66 6.67 7.14
N GLY A 50 -13.22 6.37 8.35
CA GLY A 50 -11.80 6.33 8.75
C GLY A 50 -11.07 7.68 8.63
N SER A 51 -9.78 7.67 8.95
CA SER A 51 -8.90 8.79 8.67
C SER A 51 -8.33 8.66 7.25
N MET A 52 -8.49 9.71 6.46
CA MET A 52 -7.91 9.82 5.12
C MET A 52 -7.54 11.26 4.82
N ARG A 53 -6.55 11.44 3.94
CA ARG A 53 -6.23 12.75 3.35
C ARG A 53 -6.55 12.71 1.87
N ILE A 54 -7.24 13.73 1.38
CA ILE A 54 -7.50 13.92 -0.05
C ILE A 54 -6.63 15.07 -0.54
N ALA A 55 -5.75 14.81 -1.50
CA ALA A 55 -5.01 15.84 -2.20
C ALA A 55 -5.68 16.14 -3.55
N SER A 56 -5.84 17.43 -3.84
CA SER A 56 -6.51 17.96 -5.04
C SER A 56 -5.81 19.18 -5.63
N SER A 57 -4.80 19.74 -4.94
CA SER A 57 -4.06 20.89 -5.45
C SER A 57 -3.15 20.48 -6.62
N PRO A 58 -3.03 21.28 -7.69
CA PRO A 58 -2.21 20.92 -8.84
C PRO A 58 -0.77 20.53 -8.46
N GLY A 59 -0.17 21.25 -7.51
CA GLY A 59 1.19 20.96 -7.03
C GLY A 59 1.33 19.58 -6.37
N GLU A 60 0.35 19.16 -5.56
CA GLU A 60 0.36 17.83 -4.95
C GLU A 60 0.11 16.74 -5.97
N LEU A 61 -0.86 16.92 -6.87
CA LEU A 61 -1.19 15.93 -7.91
C LEU A 61 0.01 15.63 -8.81
N MET A 62 0.84 16.64 -9.10
CA MET A 62 2.07 16.47 -9.88
C MET A 62 3.10 15.54 -9.23
N LEU A 63 3.11 15.39 -7.90
CA LEU A 63 3.99 14.44 -7.20
C LEU A 63 3.62 12.98 -7.49
N TYR A 64 2.35 12.74 -7.82
CA TYR A 64 1.80 11.42 -8.14
C TYR A 64 1.77 11.14 -9.64
N ALA A 65 2.09 12.14 -10.47
CA ALA A 65 2.02 12.05 -11.92
C ALA A 65 3.19 11.29 -12.58
N ARG A 66 4.10 10.76 -11.77
CA ARG A 66 5.30 10.05 -12.23
C ARG A 66 5.72 8.99 -11.22
N ASP A 67 6.56 8.06 -11.67
CA ASP A 67 7.34 7.17 -10.84
C ASP A 67 8.83 7.35 -11.19
N GLN A 68 9.64 6.29 -11.00
CA GLN A 68 11.07 6.31 -11.35
C GLN A 68 11.33 6.04 -12.84
N SER A 69 10.31 5.81 -13.66
CA SER A 69 10.47 5.69 -15.10
C SER A 69 10.96 7.01 -15.70
N GLU A 70 11.89 6.90 -16.65
CA GLU A 70 12.36 8.02 -17.45
C GLU A 70 11.74 7.92 -18.85
N ILE A 71 10.56 8.51 -19.00
CA ILE A 71 9.93 8.69 -20.31
C ILE A 71 10.29 10.10 -20.82
N PRO A 72 10.79 10.24 -22.06
CA PRO A 72 11.04 11.55 -22.66
C PRO A 72 9.79 12.43 -22.59
N ARG A 73 9.93 13.67 -22.08
CA ARG A 73 8.80 14.59 -21.85
C ARG A 73 7.89 14.75 -23.07
N PHE A 74 8.49 14.91 -24.26
CA PHE A 74 7.71 15.08 -25.49
C PHE A 74 6.80 13.88 -25.80
N LEU A 75 7.24 12.66 -25.47
CA LEU A 75 6.45 11.45 -25.69
C LEU A 75 5.35 11.32 -24.64
N LYS A 76 5.68 11.68 -23.39
CA LYS A 76 4.73 11.70 -22.29
C LYS A 76 3.57 12.64 -22.57
N ASP A 77 3.86 13.88 -22.94
CA ASP A 77 2.86 14.93 -23.16
C ASP A 77 2.01 14.65 -24.42
N LEU A 78 2.55 13.89 -25.37
CA LEU A 78 1.83 13.47 -26.58
C LEU A 78 0.92 12.25 -26.35
N MET A 79 1.30 11.32 -25.47
CA MET A 79 0.66 10.00 -25.37
C MET A 79 -0.11 9.73 -24.07
N PHE A 80 0.15 10.46 -22.98
CA PHE A 80 -0.40 10.13 -21.66
C PHE A 80 -0.96 11.36 -20.94
N SER A 81 -2.10 11.18 -20.27
CA SER A 81 -2.63 12.14 -19.29
C SER A 81 -2.28 11.64 -17.91
N SER A 82 -1.03 11.89 -17.47
CA SER A 82 -0.49 11.25 -16.28
C SER A 82 -0.80 11.96 -14.96
N VAL A 83 -1.56 13.05 -14.97
CA VAL A 83 -1.88 13.81 -13.75
C VAL A 83 -3.20 13.26 -13.20
N PRO A 84 -3.23 12.77 -11.94
CA PRO A 84 -4.48 12.29 -11.35
C PRO A 84 -5.45 13.45 -11.08
N GLU A 85 -6.74 13.15 -11.04
CA GLU A 85 -7.80 14.10 -10.70
C GLU A 85 -7.91 14.32 -9.18
N ALA A 86 -7.54 13.29 -8.41
CA ALA A 86 -7.44 13.34 -6.96
C ALA A 86 -6.47 12.26 -6.47
N VAL A 87 -5.97 12.44 -5.25
CA VAL A 87 -5.24 11.39 -4.52
C VAL A 87 -5.88 11.19 -3.17
N VAL A 88 -6.15 9.93 -2.80
CA VAL A 88 -6.57 9.55 -1.46
C VAL A 88 -5.42 8.84 -0.78
N GLN A 89 -4.90 9.42 0.30
CA GLN A 89 -3.98 8.74 1.20
C GLN A 89 -4.79 8.03 2.28
N ALA A 90 -4.90 6.71 2.16
CA ALA A 90 -5.65 5.90 3.10
C ALA A 90 -4.80 5.56 4.32
N GLU A 91 -5.38 5.63 5.51
CA GLU A 91 -4.72 5.22 6.76
C GLU A 91 -5.34 3.94 7.34
N THR A 92 -6.49 3.53 6.80
CA THR A 92 -7.27 2.38 7.29
C THR A 92 -7.79 1.52 6.13
N PRO A 93 -7.94 0.21 6.32
CA PRO A 93 -8.55 -0.66 5.30
C PRO A 93 -9.99 -0.29 4.94
N GLU A 94 -10.73 0.29 5.87
CA GLU A 94 -12.11 0.72 5.68
C GLU A 94 -12.19 1.85 4.65
N VAL A 95 -11.27 2.81 4.70
CA VAL A 95 -11.12 3.86 3.67
C VAL A 95 -10.86 3.22 2.30
N VAL A 96 -9.93 2.25 2.22
CA VAL A 96 -9.60 1.57 0.96
C VAL A 96 -10.86 0.94 0.35
N LEU A 97 -11.64 0.23 1.15
CA LEU A 97 -12.87 -0.42 0.68
C LEU A 97 -13.90 0.59 0.18
N GLU A 98 -14.12 1.69 0.91
CA GLU A 98 -15.09 2.72 0.52
C GLU A 98 -14.67 3.47 -0.74
N VAL A 99 -13.38 3.80 -0.88
CA VAL A 99 -12.84 4.42 -2.10
C VAL A 99 -13.03 3.50 -3.30
N LEU A 100 -12.77 2.20 -3.16
CA LEU A 100 -12.96 1.24 -4.24
C LEU A 100 -14.44 1.05 -4.59
N ARG A 101 -15.35 1.06 -3.60
CA ARG A 101 -16.80 1.03 -3.82
C ARG A 101 -17.28 2.26 -4.57
N PHE A 102 -16.85 3.45 -4.13
CA PHE A 102 -17.15 4.71 -4.79
C PHE A 102 -16.68 4.67 -6.24
N ALA A 103 -15.42 4.32 -6.48
CA ALA A 103 -14.86 4.25 -7.83
C ALA A 103 -15.59 3.24 -8.73
N SER A 104 -15.95 2.08 -8.19
CA SER A 104 -16.75 1.08 -8.90
C SER A 104 -18.13 1.60 -9.29
N SER A 105 -18.75 2.43 -8.46
CA SER A 105 -20.08 3.00 -8.73
C SER A 105 -20.07 4.13 -9.77
N THR A 106 -18.94 4.82 -9.92
CA THR A 106 -18.78 5.97 -10.84
C THR A 106 -17.98 5.65 -12.10
N GLY A 107 -17.44 4.43 -12.22
CA GLY A 107 -16.53 4.06 -13.31
C GLY A 107 -15.18 4.77 -13.25
N LEU A 108 -14.76 5.22 -12.06
CA LEU A 108 -13.50 5.94 -11.87
C LEU A 108 -12.32 4.97 -11.89
N ASN A 109 -11.30 5.29 -12.69
CA ASN A 109 -10.05 4.53 -12.67
C ASN A 109 -9.31 4.75 -11.34
N VAL A 110 -8.89 3.66 -10.69
CA VAL A 110 -8.12 3.72 -9.44
C VAL A 110 -6.74 3.11 -9.66
N ILE A 111 -5.71 3.87 -9.32
CA ILE A 111 -4.31 3.46 -9.39
C ILE A 111 -3.80 3.27 -7.97
N PRO A 112 -3.61 2.02 -7.50
CA PRO A 112 -3.01 1.77 -6.21
C PRO A 112 -1.53 2.18 -6.23
N ARG A 113 -1.09 2.84 -5.18
CA ARG A 113 0.29 3.32 -5.07
C ARG A 113 0.83 3.16 -3.66
N GLY A 114 2.06 2.66 -3.57
CA GLY A 114 2.88 2.71 -2.36
C GLY A 114 3.83 3.90 -2.44
N SER A 115 5.14 3.65 -2.33
CA SER A 115 6.16 4.71 -2.44
C SER A 115 6.37 5.26 -3.86
N GLY A 116 5.82 4.62 -4.90
CA GLY A 116 6.09 4.99 -6.30
C GLY A 116 7.51 4.67 -6.78
N SER A 117 8.19 3.70 -6.16
CA SER A 117 9.57 3.34 -6.49
C SER A 117 9.74 2.43 -7.71
N SER A 118 8.64 1.89 -8.25
CA SER A 118 8.71 1.03 -9.45
C SER A 118 9.03 1.89 -10.69
N PRO A 119 9.96 1.49 -11.55
CA PRO A 119 10.29 2.24 -12.77
C PRO A 119 9.50 1.78 -14.01
N PHE A 120 8.41 1.03 -13.82
CA PHE A 120 7.68 0.36 -14.92
C PHE A 120 6.32 0.98 -15.25
N GLY A 121 5.99 2.16 -14.69
CA GLY A 121 4.74 2.86 -14.98
C GLY A 121 3.52 2.36 -14.21
N GLY A 122 3.62 1.25 -13.47
CA GLY A 122 2.47 0.61 -12.80
C GLY A 122 1.81 1.45 -11.70
N SER A 123 2.46 2.53 -11.24
CA SER A 123 1.92 3.47 -10.26
C SER A 123 1.61 4.86 -10.84
N VAL A 124 1.68 4.99 -12.18
CA VAL A 124 1.43 6.22 -12.92
C VAL A 124 -0.01 6.19 -13.46
N PRO A 125 -0.82 7.23 -13.20
CA PRO A 125 -2.19 7.29 -13.70
C PRO A 125 -2.22 7.74 -15.16
N VAL A 126 -1.78 6.89 -16.09
CA VAL A 126 -1.60 7.20 -17.53
C VAL A 126 -2.86 7.70 -18.23
N ASN A 127 -4.04 7.40 -17.67
CA ASN A 127 -5.36 7.80 -18.16
C ASN A 127 -6.10 8.67 -17.13
N GLY A 128 -5.39 9.42 -16.27
CA GLY A 128 -5.98 10.19 -15.18
C GLY A 128 -6.63 9.31 -14.09
N GLY A 129 -7.71 9.80 -13.50
CA GLY A 129 -8.43 9.12 -12.43
C GLY A 129 -7.85 9.36 -11.03
N LEU A 130 -8.12 8.43 -10.12
CA LEU A 130 -7.77 8.52 -8.71
C LEU A 130 -6.53 7.70 -8.38
N VAL A 131 -5.56 8.32 -7.71
CA VAL A 131 -4.49 7.55 -7.06
C VAL A 131 -4.91 7.20 -5.64
N LEU A 132 -4.86 5.92 -5.29
CA LEU A 132 -5.05 5.42 -3.94
C LEU A 132 -3.68 5.14 -3.33
N ASP A 133 -3.21 6.09 -2.52
CA ASP A 133 -1.92 6.03 -1.84
C ASP A 133 -2.04 5.29 -0.50
N LEU A 134 -1.38 4.15 -0.40
CA LEU A 134 -1.37 3.28 0.77
C LEU A 134 -0.17 3.56 1.69
N SER A 135 0.69 4.54 1.38
CA SER A 135 1.93 4.80 2.11
C SER A 135 1.74 5.19 3.57
N ARG A 136 0.53 5.63 3.97
CA ARG A 136 0.19 5.92 5.37
C ARG A 136 -0.35 4.71 6.14
N MET A 137 -0.60 3.59 5.46
CA MET A 137 -0.86 2.30 6.11
C MET A 137 0.49 1.64 6.40
N ASP A 138 1.32 2.24 7.24
CA ASP A 138 2.74 1.91 7.44
C ASP A 138 3.04 1.11 8.71
N LYS A 139 2.02 0.69 9.46
CA LYS A 139 2.23 0.06 10.77
C LYS A 139 2.75 -1.37 10.67
N ILE A 140 3.67 -1.70 11.56
CA ILE A 140 3.97 -3.08 11.97
C ILE A 140 2.95 -3.47 13.03
N VAL A 141 2.07 -4.41 12.69
CA VAL A 141 0.94 -4.83 13.53
C VAL A 141 1.36 -5.84 14.59
N LYS A 142 2.22 -6.80 14.22
CA LYS A 142 2.69 -7.85 15.13
C LYS A 142 4.03 -8.41 14.67
N ILE A 143 4.98 -8.59 15.59
CA ILE A 143 6.17 -9.44 15.40
C ILE A 143 6.03 -10.64 16.32
N ASP A 144 6.15 -11.84 15.76
CA ASP A 144 6.11 -13.11 16.49
C ASP A 144 7.49 -13.77 16.37
N GLY A 145 8.29 -13.63 17.44
CA GLY A 145 9.67 -14.12 17.48
C GLY A 145 9.77 -15.64 17.37
N ASP A 146 8.85 -16.36 18.02
CA ASP A 146 8.84 -17.82 18.06
C ASP A 146 8.40 -18.40 16.71
N ALA A 147 7.32 -17.86 16.13
CA ALA A 147 6.86 -18.25 14.80
C ALA A 147 7.76 -17.71 13.69
N LYS A 148 8.61 -16.71 14.00
CA LYS A 148 9.43 -15.94 13.06
C LYS A 148 8.57 -15.32 11.95
N THR A 149 7.46 -14.69 12.34
CA THR A 149 6.55 -14.03 11.40
C THR A 149 6.33 -12.58 11.76
N VAL A 150 6.10 -11.75 10.74
CA VAL A 150 5.76 -10.34 10.92
C VAL A 150 4.46 -10.03 10.17
N THR A 151 3.61 -9.25 10.83
CA THR A 151 2.32 -8.81 10.32
C THR A 151 2.38 -7.30 10.15
N VAL A 152 2.12 -6.81 8.95
CA VAL A 152 2.31 -5.40 8.58
C VAL A 152 1.17 -4.89 7.71
N GLN A 153 1.00 -3.58 7.68
CA GLN A 153 0.13 -2.93 6.72
C GLN A 153 0.84 -2.75 5.36
N ALA A 154 0.05 -2.53 4.30
CA ALA A 154 0.55 -2.53 2.92
C ALA A 154 1.56 -1.41 2.60
N GLY A 155 1.47 -0.27 3.30
CA GLY A 155 2.39 0.87 3.19
C GLY A 155 3.69 0.72 3.97
N ALA A 156 3.81 -0.29 4.84
CA ALA A 156 5.00 -0.48 5.68
C ALA A 156 6.25 -0.60 4.83
N ARG A 157 7.33 0.09 5.22
CA ARG A 157 8.57 0.12 4.44
C ARG A 157 9.48 -1.01 4.83
N TRP A 158 10.18 -1.56 3.83
CA TRP A 158 11.13 -2.65 4.06
C TRP A 158 12.24 -2.30 5.04
N PHE A 159 12.72 -1.05 5.01
CA PHE A 159 13.71 -0.55 5.96
C PHE A 159 13.22 -0.61 7.41
N GLU A 160 11.99 -0.15 7.68
CA GLU A 160 11.42 -0.09 9.03
C GLU A 160 11.17 -1.50 9.57
N ILE A 161 10.71 -2.41 8.71
CA ILE A 161 10.52 -3.82 9.06
C ILE A 161 11.86 -4.47 9.42
N ASP A 162 12.87 -4.29 8.57
CA ASP A 162 14.21 -4.86 8.80
C ASP A 162 14.79 -4.37 10.14
N HIS A 163 14.69 -3.08 10.42
CA HIS A 163 15.16 -2.49 11.68
C HIS A 163 14.38 -3.00 12.90
N ALA A 164 13.05 -3.11 12.81
CA ALA A 164 12.23 -3.60 13.92
C ALA A 164 12.52 -5.07 14.26
N LEU A 165 12.91 -5.89 13.26
CA LEU A 165 13.26 -7.30 13.47
C LEU A 165 14.58 -7.49 14.23
N GLU A 166 15.50 -6.51 14.21
CA GLU A 166 16.79 -6.57 14.91
C GLU A 166 16.62 -6.80 16.41
N ALA A 167 15.63 -6.14 17.04
CA ALA A 167 15.30 -6.29 18.45
C ALA A 167 14.88 -7.73 18.83
N HIS A 168 14.45 -8.52 17.84
CA HIS A 168 14.03 -9.91 18.00
C HIS A 168 15.11 -10.91 17.53
N GLY A 169 16.30 -10.46 17.13
CA GLY A 169 17.35 -11.31 16.56
C GLY A 169 16.95 -11.92 15.20
N LEU A 170 15.96 -11.32 14.54
CA LEU A 170 15.41 -11.76 13.26
C LEU A 170 15.91 -10.88 12.12
N SER A 171 15.88 -11.42 10.91
CA SER A 171 16.16 -10.68 9.68
C SER A 171 15.28 -11.18 8.55
N LEU A 172 15.04 -10.32 7.56
CA LEU A 172 14.31 -10.70 6.36
C LEU A 172 15.05 -11.79 5.57
N ILE A 173 14.31 -12.79 5.06
CA ILE A 173 14.83 -13.81 4.14
C ILE A 173 15.22 -13.16 2.82
N THR A 174 14.29 -12.40 2.26
CA THR A 174 14.41 -11.72 0.97
C THR A 174 14.02 -10.26 1.17
N SER A 175 14.76 -9.34 0.56
CA SER A 175 14.49 -7.90 0.64
C SER A 175 14.76 -7.21 -0.68
N PRO A 176 14.05 -6.10 -1.00
CA PRO A 176 14.40 -5.28 -2.15
C PRO A 176 15.70 -4.52 -1.92
N SER A 177 16.38 -4.15 -3.01
CA SER A 177 17.46 -3.15 -2.97
C SER A 177 16.91 -1.75 -2.66
N SER A 178 15.68 -1.45 -3.09
CA SER A 178 14.92 -0.25 -2.75
C SER A 178 14.23 -0.41 -1.40
N LYS A 179 14.98 -0.39 -0.28
CA LYS A 179 14.40 -0.58 1.07
C LYS A 179 13.38 0.50 1.50
N PHE A 180 13.31 1.63 0.78
CA PHE A 180 12.26 2.65 0.94
C PHE A 180 10.94 2.29 0.21
N SER A 181 10.92 1.17 -0.52
CA SER A 181 9.69 0.64 -1.10
C SER A 181 8.77 0.06 -0.02
N THR A 182 7.49 -0.03 -0.35
CA THR A 182 6.44 -0.54 0.53
C THR A 182 6.21 -2.02 0.30
N VAL A 183 5.79 -2.76 1.32
CA VAL A 183 5.44 -4.18 1.20
C VAL A 183 4.37 -4.45 0.15
N GLY A 184 3.29 -3.67 0.13
CA GLY A 184 2.19 -3.82 -0.82
C GLY A 184 2.63 -3.63 -2.28
N GLY A 185 3.48 -2.64 -2.53
CA GLY A 185 4.08 -2.43 -3.85
C GLY A 185 4.93 -3.61 -4.30
N TRP A 186 5.71 -4.22 -3.39
CA TRP A 186 6.56 -5.36 -3.73
C TRP A 186 5.75 -6.65 -3.97
N VAL A 187 4.68 -6.85 -3.19
CA VAL A 187 3.70 -7.94 -3.42
C VAL A 187 3.04 -7.79 -4.79
N ALA A 188 2.68 -6.56 -5.19
CA ALA A 188 2.03 -6.27 -6.46
C ALA A 188 2.95 -6.52 -7.68
N THR A 189 4.27 -6.43 -7.50
CA THR A 189 5.27 -6.61 -8.58
C THR A 189 5.95 -7.98 -8.59
N GLY A 190 5.49 -8.94 -7.76
CA GLY A 190 6.03 -10.31 -7.69
C GLY A 190 7.16 -10.51 -6.69
N GLY A 191 7.74 -9.44 -6.15
CA GLY A 191 8.58 -9.51 -4.95
C GLY A 191 9.91 -10.24 -5.12
N VAL A 192 10.66 -9.93 -6.17
CA VAL A 192 12.02 -10.45 -6.41
C VAL A 192 13.06 -9.44 -5.89
N GLY A 193 14.09 -9.91 -5.20
CA GLY A 193 15.17 -9.08 -4.68
C GLY A 193 16.37 -9.87 -4.18
N ILE A 194 17.07 -9.29 -3.19
CA ILE A 194 18.25 -9.88 -2.56
C ILE A 194 17.83 -11.22 -1.94
N ASN A 195 18.64 -12.27 -2.16
CA ASN A 195 18.40 -13.67 -1.76
C ASN A 195 17.29 -14.41 -2.51
N SER A 196 16.56 -13.80 -3.44
CA SER A 196 15.49 -14.52 -4.17
C SER A 196 15.97 -15.70 -5.00
N PHE A 197 17.21 -15.68 -5.49
CA PHE A 197 17.76 -16.78 -6.30
C PHE A 197 17.82 -18.10 -5.51
N SER A 198 18.20 -18.04 -4.24
CA SER A 198 18.36 -19.24 -3.39
C SER A 198 17.14 -19.50 -2.51
N ARG A 199 16.31 -18.49 -2.23
CA ARG A 199 15.20 -18.57 -1.27
C ARG A 199 13.81 -18.35 -1.87
N GLY A 200 13.73 -18.04 -3.16
CA GLY A 200 12.48 -17.73 -3.84
C GLY A 200 12.08 -16.25 -3.75
N ALA A 201 11.18 -15.84 -4.64
CA ALA A 201 10.52 -14.54 -4.55
C ALA A 201 9.45 -14.56 -3.43
N LEU A 202 9.05 -13.38 -2.95
CA LEU A 202 8.03 -13.26 -1.90
C LEU A 202 6.69 -13.94 -2.28
N GLU A 203 6.38 -14.04 -3.58
CA GLU A 203 5.17 -14.73 -4.06
C GLU A 203 5.14 -16.23 -3.68
N TRP A 204 6.29 -16.87 -3.50
CA TRP A 204 6.43 -18.29 -3.16
C TRP A 204 6.14 -18.58 -1.69
N GLU A 205 6.12 -17.56 -0.83
CA GLU A 205 5.87 -17.65 0.61
C GLU A 205 4.43 -17.24 1.01
N ARG A 206 3.49 -17.16 0.05
CA ARG A 206 2.12 -16.71 0.34
C ARG A 206 1.36 -17.64 1.30
N ARG A 207 1.10 -17.14 2.52
CA ARG A 207 -0.19 -17.31 3.22
C ARG A 207 -0.90 -15.95 3.26
N LEU A 208 -1.55 -15.59 2.16
CA LEU A 208 -2.39 -14.40 2.11
C LEU A 208 -3.86 -14.79 2.22
N PHE A 209 -4.56 -14.06 3.09
CA PHE A 209 -6.02 -13.92 3.06
C PHE A 209 -6.47 -13.49 1.67
N GLY A 210 -7.66 -13.96 1.29
CA GLY A 210 -8.13 -13.99 -0.09
C GLY A 210 -8.34 -12.62 -0.71
N VAL A 211 -7.59 -12.36 -1.77
CA VAL A 211 -8.10 -11.71 -2.98
C VAL A 211 -7.67 -12.62 -4.13
N GLY A 212 -8.56 -13.53 -4.52
CA GLY A 212 -8.28 -14.62 -5.44
C GLY A 212 -8.41 -14.21 -6.91
N ASN A 213 -7.51 -14.74 -7.75
CA ASN A 213 -7.69 -14.83 -9.20
C ASN A 213 -8.75 -15.91 -9.51
N ALA A 214 -10.03 -15.55 -9.42
CA ALA A 214 -11.17 -16.28 -9.98
C ALA A 214 -12.42 -15.37 -9.98
N PRO A 215 -13.35 -15.51 -10.94
CA PRO A 215 -14.44 -14.55 -11.14
C PRO A 215 -15.34 -14.44 -9.89
N TRP A 216 -15.53 -13.20 -9.46
CA TRP A 216 -16.22 -12.77 -8.25
C TRP A 216 -17.53 -13.53 -7.95
N ARG A 217 -17.53 -14.31 -6.85
CA ARG A 217 -18.76 -14.72 -6.14
C ARG A 217 -18.58 -14.49 -4.65
N VAL A 218 -19.34 -13.55 -4.11
CA VAL A 218 -19.43 -13.24 -2.68
C VAL A 218 -20.15 -14.38 -1.96
N ARG A 219 -19.62 -14.87 -0.83
CA ARG A 219 -20.37 -15.71 0.13
C ARG A 219 -20.34 -15.12 1.54
N PRO A 220 -21.41 -15.29 2.35
CA PRO A 220 -21.52 -14.64 3.66
C PRO A 220 -20.66 -15.29 4.75
N PHE A 221 -20.24 -14.44 5.69
CA PHE A 221 -19.33 -14.69 6.81
C PHE A 221 -19.97 -15.52 7.94
N HIS A 222 -20.23 -16.83 7.78
CA HIS A 222 -20.65 -17.68 8.92
C HIS A 222 -20.14 -19.13 8.91
N SER A 223 -19.20 -19.51 8.03
CA SER A 223 -18.55 -20.81 8.17
C SER A 223 -17.09 -20.70 7.76
N LEU A 224 -16.18 -21.03 8.67
CA LEU A 224 -14.98 -21.85 8.42
C LEU A 224 -14.18 -21.98 9.73
N ARG A 225 -14.57 -22.98 10.53
CA ARG A 225 -13.65 -23.69 11.41
C ARG A 225 -12.84 -24.64 10.54
N SER A 226 -11.54 -24.38 10.33
CA SER A 226 -10.53 -25.42 10.11
C SER A 226 -9.15 -24.79 9.91
N TRP A 227 -8.24 -25.15 10.81
CA TRP A 227 -6.82 -24.87 10.76
C TRP A 227 -6.13 -25.71 9.66
N VAL A 228 -5.06 -25.19 9.07
CA VAL A 228 -4.04 -26.02 8.41
C VAL A 228 -2.65 -25.47 8.75
N HIS A 229 -1.80 -26.32 9.35
CA HIS A 229 -0.36 -26.14 9.51
C HIS A 229 0.39 -26.49 8.22
N ALA A 230 1.55 -25.88 7.99
CA ALA A 230 2.62 -26.51 7.20
C ALA A 230 3.98 -25.94 7.64
N SER A 231 4.76 -26.83 8.26
CA SER A 231 6.19 -26.71 8.50
C SER A 231 6.94 -27.08 7.22
N VAL A 232 8.05 -26.40 6.95
CA VAL A 232 9.10 -26.90 6.05
C VAL A 232 10.43 -26.73 6.79
N ARG A 233 11.26 -27.78 6.71
CA ARG A 233 12.48 -28.04 7.49
C ARG A 233 13.42 -26.83 7.56
#